data_AF-A0A067NIQ9-F1
#
_entry.id   AF-A0A067NIQ9-F1
#
_cell.length_a   1.000
_cell.length_b   1.000
_cell.length_c   1.000
_cell.angle_alpha   90.00
_cell.angle_beta   90.00
_cell.angle_gamma   90.00
#
_symmetry.space_group_name_H-M   'P 1'
#
loop_
_entity.id
_entity.type
_entity.pdbx_description
1 polymer ?
#
loop_
_entity_poly.entity_id
_entity_poly.type
_entity_poly.pdbx_seq_one_letter_code
_entity_poly.pdbx_strand_id
1 'polypeptide(L)'
;MPHKKAKRSIRERERSEKGSNLAPAQQSLATEALPKSLTRVLNASQIRQDWHAKKRKNGEEEGGGAVKRKKTEKGAKGKAELSILPGESIQHFNKRVEDNMRPLVKTAMQSSNATLRKARKELPSKKKGKPPADPESDQDEPPAPAPSSQKHDRNDPPKEFATLSSSAPRRLNDIAQAPPELKALPRAAAMRVKNGDSKRSKMADNVLSMAQKAMMEEEREKAIKRYRELKASRMATAS
;
A
#
# COMPACT_ATOMS: atom_id res chain seq x y z
N MET A 1 -57.88 -40.25 35.43
CA MET A 1 -58.09 -38.80 35.26
C MET A 1 -57.06 -38.19 34.31
N PRO A 2 -57.45 -37.87 33.06
CA PRO A 2 -56.58 -37.33 32.02
C PRO A 2 -55.87 -36.02 32.44
N HIS A 3 -56.58 -35.14 33.14
CA HIS A 3 -56.09 -33.81 33.52
C HIS A 3 -54.97 -33.80 34.58
N LYS A 4 -54.85 -34.87 35.40
CA LYS A 4 -53.76 -34.99 36.37
C LYS A 4 -52.44 -35.38 35.70
N LYS A 5 -52.49 -36.18 34.64
CA LYS A 5 -51.32 -36.59 33.85
C LYS A 5 -50.73 -35.40 33.07
N ALA A 6 -51.58 -34.58 32.47
CA ALA A 6 -51.14 -33.37 31.74
C ALA A 6 -50.44 -32.34 32.65
N LYS A 7 -50.94 -32.11 33.88
CA LYS A 7 -50.26 -31.20 34.83
C LYS A 7 -48.93 -31.75 35.34
N ARG A 8 -48.82 -33.09 35.45
CA ARG A 8 -47.58 -33.76 35.86
C ARG A 8 -46.52 -33.66 34.76
N SER A 9 -46.88 -33.90 33.50
CA SER A 9 -45.94 -33.80 32.37
C SER A 9 -45.42 -32.37 32.19
N ILE A 10 -46.28 -31.36 32.35
CA ILE A 10 -45.85 -29.95 32.32
C ILE A 10 -44.87 -29.64 33.46
N ARG A 11 -45.17 -30.08 34.70
CA ARG A 11 -44.26 -29.87 35.84
C ARG A 11 -42.94 -30.63 35.71
N GLU A 12 -42.96 -31.85 35.18
CA GLU A 12 -41.73 -32.63 34.95
C GLU A 12 -40.89 -32.00 33.84
N ARG A 13 -41.52 -31.50 32.76
CA ARG A 13 -40.85 -30.74 31.70
C ARG A 13 -40.23 -29.46 32.24
N GLU A 14 -40.99 -28.63 32.96
CA GLU A 14 -40.46 -27.42 33.59
C GLU A 14 -39.33 -27.71 34.59
N ARG A 15 -39.42 -28.82 35.33
CA ARG A 15 -38.36 -29.24 36.26
C ARG A 15 -37.10 -29.69 35.52
N SER A 16 -37.24 -30.33 34.36
CA SER A 16 -36.11 -30.71 33.51
C SER A 16 -35.46 -29.49 32.82
N GLU A 17 -36.25 -28.52 32.39
CA GLU A 17 -35.78 -27.28 31.76
C GLU A 17 -35.11 -26.34 32.77
N LYS A 18 -35.67 -26.23 33.99
CA LYS A 18 -35.08 -25.42 35.08
C LYS A 18 -33.83 -26.05 35.70
N GLY A 19 -33.56 -27.32 35.41
CA GLY A 19 -32.46 -28.08 35.99
C GLY A 19 -32.67 -28.38 37.49
N SER A 20 -31.80 -29.23 38.04
CA SER A 20 -31.77 -29.47 39.49
C SER A 20 -30.88 -28.43 40.16
N ASN A 21 -31.34 -27.84 41.27
CA ASN A 21 -30.58 -26.97 42.18
C ASN A 21 -29.52 -27.75 43.00
N LEU A 22 -28.88 -28.73 42.37
CA LEU A 22 -27.76 -29.49 42.92
C LEU A 22 -26.48 -28.82 42.45
N ALA A 23 -25.45 -28.81 43.31
CA ALA A 23 -24.13 -28.36 42.89
C ALA A 23 -23.68 -29.17 41.66
N PRO A 24 -22.99 -28.53 40.69
CA PRO A 24 -22.49 -29.23 39.51
C PRO A 24 -21.64 -30.42 39.96
N ALA A 25 -22.03 -31.61 39.52
CA ALA A 25 -21.24 -32.81 39.79
C ALA A 25 -19.86 -32.65 39.15
N GLN A 26 -18.84 -33.31 39.71
CA GLN A 26 -17.44 -33.24 39.22
C GLN A 26 -17.29 -33.61 37.73
N GLN A 27 -18.28 -34.30 37.15
CA GLN A 27 -18.35 -34.65 35.73
C GLN A 27 -18.87 -33.52 34.81
N SER A 28 -19.43 -32.42 35.37
CA SER A 28 -19.92 -31.27 34.60
C SER A 28 -18.80 -30.61 33.80
N LEU A 29 -17.60 -30.51 34.38
CA LEU A 29 -16.42 -29.93 33.72
C LEU A 29 -15.93 -30.76 32.52
N ALA A 30 -16.28 -32.05 32.44
CA ALA A 30 -15.89 -32.92 31.34
C ALA A 30 -16.83 -32.83 30.14
N THR A 31 -18.09 -32.45 30.36
CA THR A 31 -19.12 -32.29 29.31
C THR A 31 -19.33 -30.84 28.88
N GLU A 32 -18.84 -29.88 29.67
CA GLU A 32 -18.86 -28.46 29.31
C GLU A 32 -17.92 -28.18 28.13
N ALA A 33 -18.42 -27.37 27.18
CA ALA A 33 -17.63 -26.94 26.04
C ALA A 33 -16.45 -26.09 26.52
N LEU A 34 -15.23 -26.53 26.25
CA LEU A 34 -14.02 -25.80 26.61
C LEU A 34 -14.07 -24.37 26.06
N PRO A 35 -13.71 -23.36 26.86
CA PRO A 35 -13.72 -21.98 26.40
C PRO A 35 -12.76 -21.81 25.23
N LYS A 36 -13.16 -21.01 24.23
CA LYS A 36 -12.44 -20.85 22.95
C LYS A 36 -10.96 -20.50 23.12
N SER A 37 -10.61 -19.73 24.16
CA SER A 37 -9.24 -19.39 24.51
C SER A 37 -8.42 -20.63 24.89
N LEU A 38 -8.96 -21.49 25.77
CA LEU A 38 -8.33 -22.73 26.21
C LEU A 38 -8.23 -23.74 25.06
N THR A 39 -9.29 -23.90 24.26
CA THR A 39 -9.29 -24.77 23.08
C THR A 39 -8.22 -24.37 22.07
N ARG A 40 -7.98 -23.06 21.88
CA ARG A 40 -6.91 -22.55 21.02
C ARG A 40 -5.52 -22.88 21.56
N VAL A 41 -5.34 -22.86 22.88
CA VAL A 41 -4.07 -23.19 23.53
C VAL A 41 -3.79 -24.69 23.49
N LEU A 42 -4.78 -25.51 23.84
CA LEU A 42 -4.66 -26.98 23.82
C LEU A 42 -4.43 -27.51 22.40
N ASN A 43 -5.14 -26.97 21.40
CA ASN A 43 -5.00 -27.40 20.01
C ASN A 43 -3.93 -26.60 19.24
N ALA A 44 -3.03 -25.87 19.92
CA ALA A 44 -2.08 -24.96 19.27
C ALA A 44 -1.11 -25.66 18.31
N SER A 45 -0.79 -26.94 18.53
CA SER A 45 0.05 -27.74 17.63
C SER A 45 -0.69 -28.08 16.34
N GLN A 46 -1.93 -28.58 16.45
CA GLN A 46 -2.81 -28.90 15.32
C GLN A 46 -3.09 -27.66 14.47
N ILE A 47 -3.47 -26.53 15.10
CA ILE A 47 -3.72 -25.27 14.40
C ILE A 47 -2.50 -24.82 13.59
N ARG A 48 -1.29 -24.99 14.13
CA ARG A 48 -0.04 -24.69 13.42
C ARG A 48 0.19 -25.66 12.26
N GLN A 49 0.01 -26.95 12.48
CA GLN A 49 0.17 -27.97 11.44
C GLN A 49 -0.83 -27.76 10.30
N ASP A 50 -2.09 -27.51 10.61
CA ASP A 50 -3.14 -27.20 9.64
C ASP A 50 -2.82 -25.93 8.86
N TRP A 51 -2.30 -24.89 9.53
CA TRP A 51 -1.87 -23.67 8.86
C TRP A 51 -0.68 -23.94 7.92
N HIS A 52 0.31 -24.73 8.35
CA HIS A 52 1.45 -25.10 7.51
C HIS A 52 1.03 -25.99 6.33
N ALA A 53 0.14 -26.97 6.55
CA ALA A 53 -0.41 -27.84 5.53
C ALA A 53 -1.24 -27.05 4.51
N LYS A 54 -2.12 -26.16 5.00
CA LYS A 54 -2.88 -25.25 4.15
C LYS A 54 -1.97 -24.32 3.37
N LYS A 55 -0.91 -23.79 3.97
CA LYS A 55 0.08 -22.94 3.29
C LYS A 55 0.85 -23.69 2.20
N ARG A 56 1.20 -24.97 2.43
CA ARG A 56 1.83 -25.83 1.42
C ARG A 56 0.86 -26.14 0.27
N LYS A 57 -0.35 -26.61 0.60
CA LYS A 57 -1.39 -26.93 -0.38
C LYS A 57 -1.81 -25.73 -1.23
N ASN A 58 -2.02 -24.56 -0.61
CA ASN A 58 -2.30 -23.32 -1.34
C ASN A 58 -1.10 -22.79 -2.15
N GLY A 59 0.13 -23.21 -1.85
CA GLY A 59 1.31 -22.85 -2.64
C GLY A 59 1.49 -23.72 -3.88
N GLU A 60 0.92 -24.92 -3.88
CA GLU A 60 1.05 -25.93 -4.93
C GLU A 60 -0.05 -25.83 -5.99
N GLU A 61 -1.28 -25.43 -5.61
CA GLU A 61 -2.42 -25.27 -6.55
C GLU A 61 -2.57 -23.86 -7.18
N GLU A 62 -2.10 -22.79 -6.54
CA GLU A 62 -2.27 -21.43 -7.08
C GLU A 62 -1.08 -20.59 -6.60
N GLY A 63 -0.15 -20.27 -7.51
CA GLY A 63 1.06 -19.52 -7.20
C GLY A 63 0.79 -18.33 -6.26
N GLY A 64 1.27 -18.46 -5.02
CA GLY A 64 1.51 -17.39 -4.05
C GLY A 64 0.44 -16.30 -3.92
N GLY A 65 -0.60 -16.55 -3.12
CA GLY A 65 -1.51 -15.49 -2.71
C GLY A 65 -2.38 -15.87 -1.51
N ALA A 66 -2.21 -15.14 -0.41
CA ALA A 66 -3.01 -15.29 0.81
C ALA A 66 -4.53 -15.32 0.51
N VAL A 67 -5.19 -16.30 1.13
CA VAL A 67 -6.61 -16.63 0.96
C VAL A 67 -7.54 -15.44 1.23
N LYS A 68 -8.18 -14.97 0.14
CA LYS A 68 -9.56 -14.47 0.00
C LYS A 68 -10.05 -13.33 0.93
N ARG A 69 -10.02 -12.10 0.39
CA ARG A 69 -11.25 -11.29 0.27
C ARG A 69 -11.90 -11.65 -1.07
N LYS A 70 -13.22 -11.87 -1.08
CA LYS A 70 -14.08 -12.39 -2.17
C LYS A 70 -13.54 -12.09 -3.59
N LYS A 71 -13.10 -13.14 -4.29
CA LYS A 71 -12.92 -13.19 -5.75
C LYS A 71 -14.32 -13.37 -6.34
N THR A 72 -14.90 -12.30 -6.88
CA THR A 72 -16.00 -12.44 -7.85
C THR A 72 -15.40 -13.14 -9.07
N GLU A 73 -15.86 -14.35 -9.34
CA GLU A 73 -15.51 -15.16 -10.50
C GLU A 73 -15.89 -14.41 -11.78
N LYS A 74 -14.92 -13.78 -12.44
CA LYS A 74 -14.95 -13.41 -13.87
C LYS A 74 -13.60 -12.90 -14.39
N GLY A 75 -12.48 -13.38 -13.84
CA GLY A 75 -11.14 -12.84 -14.14
C GLY A 75 -10.25 -13.70 -15.04
N ALA A 76 -10.79 -14.74 -15.69
CA ALA A 76 -10.00 -15.69 -16.46
C ALA A 76 -10.67 -16.02 -17.80
N LYS A 77 -10.97 -15.00 -18.61
CA LYS A 77 -11.19 -15.19 -20.05
C LYS A 77 -10.71 -13.97 -20.83
N GLY A 78 -9.68 -14.21 -21.63
CA GLY A 78 -9.40 -13.48 -22.86
C GLY A 78 -8.71 -12.14 -22.67
N LYS A 79 -7.64 -11.95 -23.45
CA LYS A 79 -7.31 -10.66 -24.05
C LYS A 79 -8.50 -10.20 -24.91
N ALA A 80 -9.65 -9.94 -24.29
CA ALA A 80 -10.78 -9.38 -24.99
C ALA A 80 -10.35 -7.99 -25.44
N GLU A 81 -10.46 -7.70 -26.74
CA GLU A 81 -10.35 -6.33 -27.24
C GLU A 81 -11.23 -5.44 -26.37
N LEU A 82 -10.60 -4.54 -25.62
CA LEU A 82 -11.29 -3.58 -24.77
C LEU A 82 -11.92 -2.54 -25.70
N SER A 83 -13.12 -2.86 -26.19
CA SER A 83 -13.98 -1.93 -26.90
C SER A 83 -15.07 -1.36 -25.98
N ILE A 84 -15.59 -0.21 -26.37
CA ILE A 84 -16.73 0.43 -25.70
C ILE A 84 -17.97 -0.40 -26.04
N LEU A 85 -18.71 -0.86 -25.02
CA LEU A 85 -19.95 -1.59 -25.25
C LEU A 85 -21.06 -0.62 -25.68
N PRO A 86 -22.02 -1.05 -26.51
CA PRO A 86 -23.15 -0.18 -26.88
C PRO A 86 -23.94 0.23 -25.63
N GLY A 87 -24.16 1.53 -25.46
CA GLY A 87 -24.86 2.10 -24.31
C GLY A 87 -24.00 2.30 -23.05
N GLU A 88 -22.70 2.01 -23.12
CA GLU A 88 -21.77 2.27 -22.04
C GLU A 88 -21.23 3.71 -22.08
N SER A 89 -21.12 4.35 -20.91
CA SER A 89 -20.40 5.62 -20.80
C SER A 89 -18.88 5.42 -20.85
N ILE A 90 -18.16 6.40 -21.42
CA ILE A 90 -16.68 6.38 -21.49
C ILE A 90 -16.01 6.14 -20.12
N GLN A 91 -16.62 6.64 -19.04
CA GLN A 91 -16.12 6.45 -17.68
C GLN A 91 -16.20 4.98 -17.23
N HIS A 92 -17.26 4.27 -17.60
CA HIS A 92 -17.40 2.84 -17.26
C HIS A 92 -16.41 2.00 -18.05
N PHE A 93 -16.17 2.36 -19.31
CA PHE A 93 -15.15 1.74 -20.14
C PHE A 93 -13.76 1.89 -19.51
N ASN A 94 -13.38 3.12 -19.13
CA ASN A 94 -12.10 3.38 -18.46
C ASN A 94 -11.95 2.57 -17.17
N LYS A 95 -12.99 2.48 -16.34
CA LYS A 95 -12.97 1.65 -15.12
C LYS A 95 -12.71 0.18 -15.44
N ARG A 96 -13.35 -0.37 -16.48
CA ARG A 96 -13.14 -1.77 -16.89
C ARG A 96 -11.74 -2.01 -17.46
N VAL A 97 -11.23 -1.07 -18.26
CA VAL A 97 -9.85 -1.11 -18.77
C VAL A 97 -8.86 -1.12 -17.61
N GLU A 98 -9.03 -0.21 -16.64
CA GLU A 98 -8.22 -0.13 -15.45
C GLU A 98 -8.26 -1.44 -14.66
N ASP A 99 -9.45 -1.96 -14.35
CA ASP A 99 -9.62 -3.20 -13.58
C ASP A 99 -8.96 -4.41 -14.27
N ASN A 100 -9.00 -4.47 -15.61
CA ASN A 100 -8.34 -5.53 -16.38
C ASN A 100 -6.80 -5.42 -16.34
N MET A 101 -6.26 -4.20 -16.45
CA MET A 101 -4.82 -3.95 -16.46
C MET A 101 -4.18 -3.89 -15.07
N ARG A 102 -4.96 -3.57 -14.04
CA ARG A 102 -4.52 -3.45 -12.65
C ARG A 102 -3.75 -4.65 -12.10
N PRO A 103 -4.16 -5.92 -12.32
CA PRO A 103 -3.37 -7.06 -11.86
C PRO A 103 -1.98 -7.13 -12.53
N LEU A 104 -1.89 -6.84 -13.84
CA LEU A 104 -0.62 -6.88 -14.57
C LEU A 104 0.33 -5.77 -14.10
N VAL A 105 -0.17 -4.55 -13.91
CA VAL A 105 0.63 -3.46 -13.33
C VAL A 105 1.09 -3.82 -11.92
N LYS A 106 0.21 -4.39 -11.11
CA LYS A 106 0.55 -4.81 -9.74
C LYS A 106 1.61 -5.90 -9.70
N THR A 107 1.55 -6.91 -10.56
CA THR A 107 2.57 -7.97 -10.62
C THR A 107 3.91 -7.43 -11.11
N ALA A 108 3.92 -6.55 -12.12
CA ALA A 108 5.13 -5.88 -12.60
C ALA A 108 5.78 -5.00 -11.52
N MET A 109 4.98 -4.26 -10.74
CA MET A 109 5.49 -3.48 -9.60
C MET A 109 6.04 -4.36 -8.48
N GLN A 110 5.44 -5.53 -8.24
CA GLN A 110 5.93 -6.44 -7.21
C GLN A 110 7.23 -7.13 -7.64
N SER A 111 7.35 -7.53 -8.91
CA SER A 111 8.57 -8.15 -9.43
C SER A 111 9.73 -7.15 -9.47
N SER A 112 9.50 -5.90 -9.89
CA SER A 112 10.54 -4.85 -9.89
C SER A 112 11.00 -4.49 -8.48
N ASN A 113 10.09 -4.41 -7.51
CA ASN A 113 10.48 -4.18 -6.12
C ASN A 113 11.28 -5.36 -5.53
N ALA A 114 11.00 -6.59 -5.97
CA ALA A 114 11.77 -7.76 -5.55
C ALA A 114 13.18 -7.75 -6.14
N THR A 115 13.36 -7.36 -7.41
CA THR A 115 14.70 -7.25 -8.02
C THR A 115 15.50 -6.12 -7.37
N LEU A 116 14.90 -4.96 -7.10
CA LEU A 116 15.54 -3.86 -6.37
C LEU A 116 16.03 -4.28 -4.97
N ARG A 117 15.22 -5.06 -4.25
CA ARG A 117 15.62 -5.59 -2.93
C ARG A 117 16.77 -6.59 -3.02
N LYS A 118 16.79 -7.44 -4.04
CA LYS A 118 17.90 -8.38 -4.29
C LYS A 118 19.17 -7.62 -4.66
N ALA A 119 19.11 -6.69 -5.60
CA ALA A 119 20.24 -5.84 -5.98
C ALA A 119 20.85 -5.09 -4.79
N ARG A 120 20.01 -4.54 -3.90
CA ARG A 120 20.46 -3.89 -2.66
C ARG A 120 21.12 -4.84 -1.65
N LYS A 121 20.74 -6.13 -1.66
CA LYS A 121 21.27 -7.14 -0.73
C LYS A 121 22.59 -7.75 -1.23
N GLU A 122 22.73 -7.90 -2.55
CA GLU A 122 23.93 -8.49 -3.18
C GLU A 122 25.08 -7.49 -3.34
N LEU A 123 24.86 -6.19 -3.14
CA LEU A 123 25.95 -5.22 -2.99
C LEU A 123 26.55 -5.33 -1.58
N PRO A 124 27.77 -5.87 -1.41
CA PRO A 124 28.38 -6.00 -0.10
C PRO A 124 28.66 -4.63 0.48
N SER A 125 28.39 -4.49 1.77
CA SER A 125 28.67 -3.34 2.62
C SER A 125 30.17 -2.98 2.66
N LYS A 126 30.71 -2.40 1.60
CA LYS A 126 32.00 -1.72 1.59
C LYS A 126 31.81 -0.20 1.49
N LYS A 127 32.41 0.47 2.48
CA LYS A 127 32.77 1.90 2.59
C LYS A 127 31.72 2.87 3.16
N LYS A 128 31.73 2.97 4.50
CA LYS A 128 31.88 4.25 5.18
C LYS A 128 33.36 4.69 5.03
N GLY A 129 33.65 5.84 4.41
CA GLY A 129 34.99 6.45 4.35
C GLY A 129 35.29 7.20 3.04
N LYS A 130 35.67 8.49 3.15
CA LYS A 130 36.05 9.43 2.05
C LYS A 130 37.58 9.30 1.71
N PRO A 131 38.15 9.97 0.68
CA PRO A 131 38.86 9.32 -0.45
C PRO A 131 40.38 9.62 -0.53
N PRO A 132 41.11 8.99 -1.48
CA PRO A 132 42.09 9.74 -2.27
C PRO A 132 42.02 9.45 -3.78
N ALA A 133 42.76 10.27 -4.54
CA ALA A 133 42.66 10.62 -5.96
C ALA A 133 42.94 9.51 -7.01
N ASP A 134 42.42 9.75 -8.23
CA ASP A 134 42.54 8.94 -9.45
C ASP A 134 44.01 8.79 -9.97
N PRO A 135 44.29 7.82 -10.86
CA PRO A 135 43.99 7.98 -12.29
C PRO A 135 43.26 6.78 -12.96
N GLU A 136 42.36 7.14 -13.88
CA GLU A 136 41.89 6.44 -15.09
C GLU A 136 41.39 4.97 -15.01
N SER A 137 40.06 4.80 -15.06
CA SER A 137 39.35 4.04 -16.12
C SER A 137 37.84 3.88 -15.79
N ASP A 138 36.99 4.41 -16.66
CA ASP A 138 35.66 3.95 -17.09
C ASP A 138 34.49 3.65 -16.09
N GLN A 139 33.37 4.33 -16.38
CA GLN A 139 31.94 3.97 -16.17
C GLN A 139 31.20 4.40 -14.87
N ASP A 140 30.32 5.40 -15.06
CA ASP A 140 28.91 5.56 -14.63
C ASP A 140 28.39 5.50 -13.16
N GLU A 141 27.48 6.46 -12.90
CA GLU A 141 26.43 6.62 -11.84
C GLU A 141 26.71 7.33 -10.48
N PRO A 142 25.92 8.38 -10.11
CA PRO A 142 26.03 9.09 -8.82
C PRO A 142 25.23 8.47 -7.65
N PRO A 143 25.66 8.64 -6.38
CA PRO A 143 25.11 7.95 -5.21
C PRO A 143 23.83 8.60 -4.64
N ALA A 144 22.78 7.79 -4.45
CA ALA A 144 21.53 8.20 -3.78
C ALA A 144 21.71 8.49 -2.27
N PRO A 145 21.01 9.49 -1.70
CA PRO A 145 21.12 9.87 -0.29
C PRO A 145 20.58 8.79 0.64
N ALA A 146 21.37 8.40 1.64
CA ALA A 146 20.98 7.44 2.67
C ALA A 146 19.72 7.91 3.41
N PRO A 147 18.70 7.04 3.62
CA PRO A 147 17.57 7.38 4.47
C PRO A 147 18.08 7.53 5.90
N SER A 148 17.90 8.72 6.48
CA SER A 148 18.10 8.95 7.90
C SER A 148 17.29 7.93 8.69
N SER A 149 17.96 7.02 9.39
CA SER A 149 17.34 6.08 10.32
C SER A 149 16.86 6.83 11.56
N GLN A 150 15.74 7.54 11.43
CA GLN A 150 14.93 7.89 12.59
C GLN A 150 14.27 6.60 13.05
N LYS A 151 14.78 6.06 14.16
CA LYS A 151 14.11 5.01 14.91
C LYS A 151 12.77 5.58 15.37
N HIS A 152 11.69 5.21 14.70
CA HIS A 152 10.35 5.42 15.22
C HIS A 152 10.13 4.35 16.30
N ASP A 153 9.96 4.78 17.55
CA ASP A 153 9.48 3.92 18.60
C ASP A 153 8.13 3.33 18.18
N ARG A 154 7.96 2.01 18.37
CA ARG A 154 6.78 1.25 17.90
C ARG A 154 5.47 1.64 18.59
N ASN A 155 5.47 2.66 19.42
CA ASN A 155 4.33 3.12 20.21
C ASN A 155 3.77 4.47 19.75
N ASP A 156 4.38 5.14 18.77
CA ASP A 156 3.81 6.40 18.25
C ASP A 156 2.84 6.11 17.10
N PRO A 157 1.53 6.46 17.24
CA PRO A 157 0.62 6.41 16.11
C PRO A 157 1.09 7.39 15.01
N PRO A 158 0.83 7.09 13.73
CA PRO A 158 1.19 8.00 12.64
C PRO A 158 0.55 9.37 12.89
N LYS A 159 1.35 10.43 12.77
CA LYS A 159 0.90 11.82 12.93
C LYS A 159 0.03 12.21 11.73
N GLU A 160 -1.21 11.75 11.78
CA GLU A 160 -2.28 12.02 10.82
C GLU A 160 -2.73 13.46 10.97
N PHE A 161 -1.99 14.37 10.32
CA PHE A 161 -2.32 15.77 10.06
C PHE A 161 -2.52 16.65 11.31
N ALA A 162 -2.08 17.90 11.26
CA ALA A 162 -2.45 18.88 12.27
C ALA A 162 -3.95 19.17 12.12
N THR A 163 -4.80 18.41 12.81
CA THR A 163 -6.20 18.75 12.98
C THR A 163 -6.24 20.05 13.77
N LEU A 164 -6.63 21.14 13.11
CA LEU A 164 -6.90 22.40 13.78
C LEU A 164 -8.07 22.16 14.73
N SER A 165 -7.76 21.86 16.00
CA SER A 165 -8.74 21.75 17.10
C SER A 165 -9.40 23.11 17.29
N SER A 166 -10.43 23.36 16.50
CA SER A 166 -11.31 24.50 16.61
C SER A 166 -12.71 23.92 16.69
N SER A 167 -13.17 23.60 17.90
CA SER A 167 -14.48 22.97 18.14
C SER A 167 -15.67 23.93 17.98
N ALA A 168 -15.47 25.10 17.36
CA ALA A 168 -16.53 26.08 17.10
C ALA A 168 -16.73 26.26 15.58
N PRO A 169 -17.97 26.21 15.07
CA PRO A 169 -18.25 26.43 13.64
C PRO A 169 -17.95 27.89 13.28
N ARG A 170 -17.01 28.10 12.34
CA ARG A 170 -16.64 29.44 11.86
C ARG A 170 -17.79 30.01 11.02
N ARG A 171 -18.24 31.23 11.34
CA ARG A 171 -19.25 31.94 10.55
C ARG A 171 -18.61 32.41 9.25
N LEU A 172 -19.38 32.42 8.15
CA LEU A 172 -18.92 32.74 6.79
C LEU A 172 -18.22 34.11 6.69
N ASN A 173 -18.54 35.03 7.61
CA ASN A 173 -18.00 36.40 7.66
C ASN A 173 -16.75 36.55 8.55
N ASP A 174 -16.35 35.52 9.31
CA ASP A 174 -15.13 35.52 10.15
C ASP A 174 -13.87 35.08 9.36
N ILE A 175 -14.04 34.69 8.09
CA ILE A 175 -12.94 34.48 7.15
C ILE A 175 -12.57 35.86 6.61
N ALA A 176 -11.86 36.64 7.43
CA ALA A 176 -11.38 37.96 7.03
C ALA A 176 -10.63 37.88 5.70
N GLN A 177 -10.94 38.81 4.77
CA GLN A 177 -10.28 38.98 3.47
C GLN A 177 -8.80 39.41 3.56
N ALA A 178 -8.26 39.56 4.76
CA ALA A 178 -6.86 39.93 4.94
C ALA A 178 -5.97 38.71 4.62
N PRO A 179 -4.93 38.87 3.79
CA PRO A 179 -3.97 37.80 3.56
C PRO A 179 -3.38 37.36 4.91
N PRO A 180 -3.25 36.04 5.16
CA PRO A 180 -2.80 35.54 6.45
C PRO A 180 -1.39 36.05 6.77
N GLU A 181 -1.22 36.66 7.94
CA GLU A 181 0.10 37.07 8.43
C GLU A 181 0.92 35.83 8.84
N LEU A 182 2.06 35.64 8.17
CA LEU A 182 2.99 34.56 8.48
C LEU A 182 3.75 34.91 9.77
N LYS A 183 3.34 34.30 10.89
CA LYS A 183 4.11 34.38 12.15
C LYS A 183 5.49 33.76 11.92
N ALA A 184 6.53 34.48 12.36
CA ALA A 184 7.93 34.07 12.19
C ALA A 184 8.16 32.65 12.72
N LEU A 185 8.86 31.83 11.92
CA LEU A 185 9.17 30.45 12.28
C LEU A 185 9.95 30.40 13.60
N PRO A 186 9.69 29.39 14.46
CA PRO A 186 10.42 29.25 15.71
C PRO A 186 11.93 29.16 15.43
N ARG A 187 12.74 29.76 16.32
CA ARG A 187 14.19 30.00 16.17
C ARG A 187 15.00 28.76 15.75
N ALA A 188 14.52 27.55 16.11
CA ALA A 188 15.13 26.28 15.71
C ALA A 188 14.92 25.91 14.22
N ALA A 189 13.83 26.33 13.59
CA ALA A 189 13.58 26.13 12.17
C ALA A 189 14.33 27.15 11.30
N ALA A 190 14.51 28.39 11.77
CA ALA A 190 15.31 29.41 11.09
C ALA A 190 16.80 29.03 10.99
N MET A 191 17.34 28.33 11.98
CA MET A 191 18.72 27.80 11.96
C MET A 191 18.95 26.75 10.85
N ARG A 192 17.93 25.99 10.44
CA ARG A 192 18.04 25.04 9.33
C ARG A 192 18.10 25.72 7.96
N VAL A 193 17.37 26.83 7.78
CA VAL A 193 17.37 27.59 6.52
C VAL A 193 18.69 28.34 6.31
N LYS A 194 19.32 28.84 7.38
CA LYS A 194 20.58 29.59 7.28
C LYS A 194 21.82 28.71 7.07
N ASN A 195 21.79 27.43 7.46
CA ASN A 195 22.98 26.57 7.50
C ASN A 195 23.00 25.38 6.53
N GLY A 196 22.18 25.34 5.46
CA GLY A 196 22.58 24.51 4.31
C GLY A 196 21.55 23.81 3.41
N ASP A 197 20.40 24.41 3.10
CA ASP A 197 19.50 23.84 2.08
C ASP A 197 19.13 24.79 0.92
N SER A 198 19.61 26.03 0.89
CA SER A 198 19.30 26.99 -0.19
C SER A 198 20.28 26.97 -1.39
N LYS A 199 21.37 26.20 -1.33
CA LYS A 199 22.28 26.00 -2.48
C LYS A 199 22.02 24.71 -3.27
N ARG A 200 21.20 23.78 -2.76
CA ARG A 200 20.91 22.52 -3.47
C ARG A 200 19.69 22.58 -4.38
N SER A 201 18.77 23.54 -4.20
CA SER A 201 17.57 23.63 -5.05
C SER A 201 17.88 24.10 -6.48
N LYS A 202 18.84 25.01 -6.69
CA LYS A 202 19.18 25.47 -8.05
C LYS A 202 19.98 24.48 -8.91
N MET A 203 20.58 23.45 -8.31
CA MET A 203 21.29 22.41 -9.08
C MET A 203 20.56 21.07 -9.11
N ALA A 204 19.70 20.77 -8.13
CA ALA A 204 18.91 19.53 -8.13
C ALA A 204 17.77 19.54 -9.17
N ASP A 205 17.23 20.71 -9.54
CA ASP A 205 16.21 20.83 -10.59
C ASP A 205 16.75 20.52 -12.00
N ASN A 206 18.08 20.43 -12.17
CA ASN A 206 18.72 20.14 -13.46
C ASN A 206 19.36 18.73 -13.53
N VAL A 207 19.21 17.91 -12.48
CA VAL A 207 19.67 16.51 -12.51
C VAL A 207 18.54 15.63 -13.05
N LEU A 208 18.30 15.74 -14.34
CA LEU A 208 17.46 14.78 -15.06
C LEU A 208 18.21 13.45 -15.11
N SER A 209 17.52 12.34 -14.79
CA SER A 209 18.08 10.99 -14.91
C SER A 209 18.63 10.77 -16.32
N MET A 210 19.76 10.07 -16.47
CA MET A 210 20.38 9.82 -17.78
C MET A 210 19.40 9.20 -18.80
N ALA A 211 18.48 8.35 -18.33
CA ALA A 211 17.41 7.79 -19.16
C ALA A 211 16.42 8.87 -19.66
N GLN A 212 16.09 9.85 -18.81
CA GLN A 212 15.21 10.96 -19.16
C GLN A 212 15.90 11.97 -20.09
N LYS A 213 17.21 12.15 -19.92
CA LYS A 213 18.05 12.96 -20.82
C LYS A 213 18.09 12.34 -22.23
N ALA A 214 18.30 11.03 -22.34
CA ALA A 214 18.28 10.32 -23.63
C ALA A 214 16.91 10.45 -24.32
N MET A 215 15.80 10.30 -23.58
CA MET A 215 14.45 10.48 -24.12
C MET A 215 14.22 11.90 -24.66
N MET A 216 14.66 12.93 -23.92
CA MET A 216 14.56 14.32 -24.38
C MET A 216 15.49 14.64 -25.55
N GLU A 217 16.65 13.99 -25.66
CA GLU A 217 17.54 14.11 -26.81
C GLU A 217 16.90 13.52 -28.08
N GLU A 218 16.23 12.37 -27.98
CA GLU A 218 15.45 11.81 -29.09
C GLU A 218 14.31 12.75 -29.53
N GLU A 219 13.58 13.34 -28.57
CA GLU A 219 12.52 14.30 -28.86
C GLU A 219 13.08 15.59 -29.49
N ARG A 220 14.24 16.05 -29.02
CA ARG A 220 14.95 17.21 -29.58
C ARG A 220 15.36 16.95 -31.02
N GLU A 221 15.90 15.78 -31.33
CA GLU A 221 16.26 15.42 -32.71
C GLU A 221 15.03 15.38 -33.62
N LYS A 222 13.92 14.78 -33.16
CA LYS A 222 12.65 14.78 -33.90
C LYS A 222 12.14 16.20 -34.16
N ALA A 223 12.21 17.08 -33.16
CA ALA A 223 11.81 18.48 -33.30
C ALA A 223 12.69 19.25 -34.30
N ILE A 224 14.01 19.04 -34.25
CA ILE A 224 14.96 19.66 -35.18
C ILE A 224 14.71 19.17 -36.62
N LYS A 225 14.48 17.88 -36.83
CA LYS A 225 14.16 17.31 -38.15
C LYS A 225 12.89 17.95 -38.71
N ARG A 226 11.81 17.98 -37.93
CA ARG A 226 10.55 18.62 -38.33
C ARG A 226 10.73 20.11 -38.63
N TYR A 227 11.53 20.82 -37.82
CA TYR A 227 11.80 22.24 -38.06
C TYR A 227 12.62 22.46 -39.34
N ARG A 228 13.58 21.58 -39.65
CA ARG A 228 14.35 21.64 -40.89
C ARG A 228 13.46 21.38 -42.11
N GLU A 229 12.56 20.41 -42.03
CA GLU A 229 11.57 20.14 -43.08
C GLU A 229 10.64 21.34 -43.30
N LEU A 230 10.09 21.92 -42.23
CA LEU A 230 9.26 23.12 -42.29
C LEU A 230 10.01 24.34 -42.85
N LYS A 231 11.30 24.48 -42.51
CA LYS A 231 12.11 25.57 -43.03
C LYS A 231 12.44 25.36 -44.50
N ALA A 232 12.73 24.13 -44.91
CA ALA A 232 12.97 23.77 -46.31
C ALA A 232 11.71 23.99 -47.16
N SER A 233 10.53 23.58 -46.68
CA SER A 233 9.27 23.85 -47.37
C SER A 233 8.99 25.34 -47.47
N ARG A 234 9.22 26.11 -46.40
CA ARG A 234 9.06 27.57 -46.43
C ARG A 234 10.01 28.27 -47.40
N MET A 235 11.24 27.79 -47.54
CA MET A 235 12.20 28.35 -48.52
C MET A 235 11.85 27.92 -49.94
N ALA A 236 11.36 26.70 -50.15
CA ALA A 236 10.90 26.23 -51.46
C ALA A 236 9.63 26.94 -51.94
N THR A 237 8.73 27.33 -51.03
CA THR A 237 7.55 28.15 -51.37
C THR A 237 7.85 29.62 -51.59
N ALA A 238 9.01 30.09 -51.14
CA ALA A 238 9.44 31.49 -51.26
C ALA A 238 10.39 31.73 -52.45
N SER A 239 10.78 30.67 -53.16
CA SER A 239 11.49 30.70 -54.44
C SER A 239 10.51 30.48 -55.59
#